data_AF-A0A3N4R7J2-F1
#
_entry.id   AF-A0A3N4R7J2-F1
#
_cell.length_a   1.000
_cell.length_b   1.000
_cell.length_c   1.000
_cell.angle_alpha   90.00
_cell.angle_beta   90.00
_cell.angle_gamma   90.00
#
_symmetry.space_group_name_H-M   'P 1'
#
loop_
_entity.id
_entity.type
_entity.pdbx_description
1 polymer ?
#
loop_
_entity_poly.entity_id
_entity_poly.type
_entity_poly.pdbx_seq_one_letter_code
_entity_poly.pdbx_strand_id
1 'polypeptide(L)'
;MFPSAPPAVIAADDGPNWADQLSAWSTLAASLLTVAALAATIWFSVRDRKRSEQLRQEDAASAARAAREAEQRLRDERAAADRRLLVERADLDRRQVRDWQSAAALDLLDRIADLQPHYVRLTEYQGAAVGFPAPLERDAAIARLQHGAHAQALALGNPNATALYRTLAALVVGARPALAKFAATGVGAQALNPTADMVSLNVRRYARYVRLWLCHLIEHGEIPDSALGDAPLLTNVASAVMWNPAQPPEGWWEDTNTDPGDPQFSLDRR
;
A
#
# COMPACT_ATOMS: atom_id res chain seq x y z
N MET A 1 -71.69 -99.03 92.59
CA MET A 1 -71.89 -97.66 93.13
C MET A 1 -71.37 -96.67 92.10
N PHE A 2 -72.14 -95.63 91.78
CA PHE A 2 -71.70 -94.38 91.14
C PHE A 2 -70.92 -93.51 92.16
N PRO A 3 -70.34 -92.33 91.83
CA PRO A 3 -70.21 -91.60 90.55
C PRO A 3 -68.74 -91.66 90.00
N SER A 4 -68.15 -90.76 89.19
CA SER A 4 -68.49 -89.44 88.61
C SER A 4 -67.76 -89.22 87.25
N ALA A 5 -67.72 -87.96 86.74
CA ALA A 5 -67.04 -87.54 85.50
C ALA A 5 -66.20 -86.25 85.72
N PRO A 6 -65.33 -85.88 84.77
CA PRO A 6 -65.03 -84.48 84.42
C PRO A 6 -65.79 -84.04 83.16
N PRO A 7 -66.11 -82.74 82.99
CA PRO A 7 -66.93 -82.26 81.89
C PRO A 7 -66.16 -82.15 80.57
N ALA A 8 -66.84 -82.39 79.45
CA ALA A 8 -66.37 -81.96 78.14
C ALA A 8 -66.49 -80.43 78.04
N VAL A 9 -65.37 -79.75 77.79
CA VAL A 9 -65.38 -78.32 77.49
C VAL A 9 -66.00 -78.13 76.10
N ILE A 10 -67.16 -77.47 76.07
CA ILE A 10 -67.77 -77.03 74.82
C ILE A 10 -66.86 -75.94 74.24
N ALA A 11 -66.25 -76.21 73.09
CA ALA A 11 -65.60 -75.18 72.31
C ALA A 11 -66.66 -74.16 71.89
N ALA A 12 -66.44 -72.88 72.21
CA ALA A 12 -67.27 -71.81 71.69
C ALA A 12 -67.11 -71.77 70.16
N ASP A 13 -68.23 -71.78 69.46
CA ASP A 13 -68.28 -71.61 68.02
C ASP A 13 -68.08 -70.12 67.72
N ASP A 14 -66.81 -69.70 67.62
CA ASP A 14 -66.43 -68.33 67.30
C ASP A 14 -66.88 -68.01 65.87
N GLY A 15 -68.08 -67.41 65.77
CA GLY A 15 -68.61 -66.87 64.52
C GLY A 15 -67.64 -65.89 63.85
N PRO A 16 -67.75 -65.67 62.53
CA PRO A 16 -66.73 -64.99 61.74
C PRO A 16 -66.39 -63.61 62.32
N ASN A 17 -65.15 -63.47 62.79
CA ASN A 17 -64.68 -62.24 63.41
C ASN A 17 -64.54 -61.13 62.36
N TRP A 18 -65.57 -60.29 62.24
CA TRP A 18 -65.61 -59.16 61.31
C TRP A 18 -64.46 -58.16 61.52
N ALA A 19 -63.89 -58.08 62.73
CA ALA A 19 -62.72 -57.26 62.99
C ALA A 19 -61.45 -57.80 62.28
N ASP A 20 -61.28 -59.13 62.23
CA ASP A 20 -60.16 -59.75 61.52
C ASP A 20 -60.33 -59.63 59.99
N GLN A 21 -61.56 -59.68 59.49
CA GLN A 21 -61.80 -59.38 58.07
C GLN A 21 -61.46 -57.92 57.76
N LEU A 22 -61.95 -56.95 58.54
CA LEU A 22 -61.64 -55.53 58.31
C LEU A 22 -60.14 -55.21 58.45
N SER A 23 -59.42 -55.91 59.34
CA SER A 23 -57.96 -55.79 59.46
C SER A 23 -57.22 -56.42 58.27
N ALA A 24 -57.69 -57.55 57.73
CA ALA A 24 -57.16 -58.17 56.52
C ALA A 24 -57.41 -57.31 55.26
N TRP A 25 -58.60 -56.71 55.12
CA TRP A 25 -58.91 -55.80 54.01
C TRP A 25 -58.10 -54.50 54.07
N SER A 26 -57.87 -53.94 55.28
CA SER A 26 -57.04 -52.74 55.43
C SER A 26 -55.55 -53.00 55.22
N THR A 27 -55.03 -54.17 55.61
CA THR A 27 -53.64 -54.58 55.29
C THR A 27 -53.46 -54.90 53.80
N LEU A 28 -54.46 -55.48 53.13
CA LEU A 28 -54.46 -55.62 51.66
C LEU A 28 -54.50 -54.25 50.95
N ALA A 29 -55.32 -53.31 51.43
CA ALA A 29 -55.35 -51.95 50.88
C ALA A 29 -54.01 -51.20 51.10
N ALA A 30 -53.39 -51.34 52.27
CA ALA A 30 -52.09 -50.71 52.58
C ALA A 30 -50.92 -51.32 51.80
N SER A 31 -50.93 -52.65 51.59
CA SER A 31 -49.93 -53.32 50.74
C SER A 31 -50.10 -52.98 49.26
N LEU A 32 -51.34 -52.86 48.76
CA LEU A 32 -51.59 -52.35 47.40
C LEU A 32 -51.17 -50.89 47.23
N LEU A 33 -51.42 -50.02 48.21
CA LEU A 33 -50.97 -48.63 48.20
C LEU A 33 -49.44 -48.50 48.21
N THR A 34 -48.74 -49.32 48.99
CA THR A 34 -47.27 -49.31 49.03
C THR A 34 -46.66 -49.87 47.74
N VAL A 35 -47.22 -50.93 47.16
CA VAL A 35 -46.81 -51.42 45.83
C VAL A 35 -47.07 -50.36 44.74
N ALA A 36 -48.21 -49.68 44.76
CA ALA A 36 -48.52 -48.60 43.82
C ALA A 36 -47.55 -47.40 43.97
N ALA A 37 -47.23 -46.99 45.19
CA ALA A 37 -46.26 -45.93 45.47
C ALA A 37 -44.83 -46.31 45.01
N LEU A 38 -44.45 -47.58 45.17
CA LEU A 38 -43.14 -48.11 44.77
C LEU A 38 -43.03 -48.22 43.23
N ALA A 39 -44.10 -48.67 42.56
CA ALA A 39 -44.20 -48.63 41.10
C ALA A 39 -44.14 -47.20 40.55
N ALA A 40 -44.83 -46.24 41.19
CA ALA A 40 -44.79 -44.84 40.81
C ALA A 40 -43.40 -44.23 40.96
N THR A 41 -42.70 -44.48 42.07
CA THR A 41 -41.31 -43.98 42.27
C THR A 41 -40.32 -44.60 41.28
N ILE A 42 -40.43 -45.89 40.96
CA ILE A 42 -39.64 -46.51 39.89
C ILE A 42 -39.90 -45.80 38.56
N TRP A 43 -41.17 -45.61 38.18
CA TRP A 43 -41.53 -44.95 36.91
C TRP A 43 -41.05 -43.50 36.83
N PHE A 44 -41.19 -42.72 37.91
CA PHE A 44 -40.64 -41.37 37.99
C PHE A 44 -39.11 -41.38 37.85
N SER A 45 -38.40 -42.30 38.54
CA SER A 45 -36.93 -42.38 38.43
C SER A 45 -36.44 -42.72 37.02
N VAL A 46 -37.16 -43.58 36.29
CA VAL A 46 -36.85 -43.91 34.88
C VAL A 46 -37.18 -42.73 33.95
N ARG A 47 -38.27 -42.01 34.22
CA ARG A 47 -38.69 -40.83 33.46
C ARG A 47 -37.71 -39.66 33.64
N ASP A 48 -37.23 -39.43 34.86
CA ASP A 48 -36.23 -38.39 35.14
C ASP A 48 -34.85 -38.75 34.59
N ARG A 49 -34.43 -40.02 34.63
CA ARG A 49 -33.22 -40.47 33.93
C ARG A 49 -33.29 -40.17 32.43
N LYS A 50 -34.38 -40.56 31.76
CA LYS A 50 -34.58 -40.26 30.32
C LYS A 50 -34.59 -38.75 30.03
N ARG A 51 -35.24 -37.93 30.86
CA ARG A 51 -35.19 -36.47 30.74
C ARG A 51 -33.77 -35.92 30.92
N SER A 52 -33.00 -36.43 31.89
CA SER A 52 -31.62 -36.00 32.10
C SER A 52 -30.68 -36.39 30.95
N GLU A 53 -30.93 -37.52 30.28
CA GLU A 53 -30.21 -37.94 29.08
C GLU A 53 -30.57 -37.07 27.88
N GLN A 54 -31.85 -36.73 27.69
CA GLN A 54 -32.30 -35.80 26.65
C GLN A 54 -31.69 -34.41 26.83
N LEU A 55 -31.75 -33.85 28.04
CA LEU A 55 -31.13 -32.55 28.36
C LEU A 55 -29.62 -32.58 28.09
N ARG A 56 -28.89 -33.63 28.50
CA ARG A 56 -27.46 -33.78 28.20
C ARG A 56 -27.16 -33.87 26.70
N GLN A 57 -28.04 -34.49 25.91
CA GLN A 57 -27.89 -34.55 24.45
C GLN A 57 -28.16 -33.18 23.80
N GLU A 58 -29.14 -32.41 24.30
CA GLU A 58 -29.44 -31.04 23.88
C GLU A 58 -28.31 -30.06 24.26
N ASP A 59 -27.77 -30.18 25.47
CA ASP A 59 -26.60 -29.43 25.94
C ASP A 59 -25.35 -29.76 25.09
N ALA A 60 -25.09 -31.04 24.81
CA ALA A 60 -23.98 -31.44 23.95
C ALA A 60 -24.16 -30.95 22.50
N ALA A 61 -25.38 -30.99 21.97
CA ALA A 61 -25.69 -30.51 20.62
C ALA A 61 -25.59 -28.98 20.50
N SER A 62 -26.02 -28.23 21.51
CA SER A 62 -25.89 -26.77 21.55
C SER A 62 -24.44 -26.33 21.74
N ALA A 63 -23.67 -26.98 22.64
CA ALA A 63 -22.24 -26.76 22.78
C ALA A 63 -21.48 -27.06 21.48
N ALA A 64 -21.82 -28.13 20.76
CA ALA A 64 -21.21 -28.45 19.47
C ALA A 64 -21.53 -27.43 18.37
N ARG A 65 -22.71 -26.80 18.38
CA ARG A 65 -23.06 -25.68 17.48
C ARG A 65 -22.25 -24.44 17.84
N ALA A 66 -22.23 -24.05 19.11
CA ALA A 66 -21.47 -22.91 19.61
C ALA A 66 -19.97 -23.03 19.29
N ALA A 67 -19.39 -24.23 19.41
CA ALA A 67 -18.00 -24.50 19.04
C ALA A 67 -17.74 -24.29 17.53
N ARG A 68 -18.64 -24.77 16.66
CA ARG A 68 -18.53 -24.56 15.20
C ARG A 68 -18.69 -23.09 14.81
N GLU A 69 -19.62 -22.38 15.45
CA GLU A 69 -19.79 -20.93 15.22
C GLU A 69 -18.57 -20.14 15.68
N ALA A 70 -17.99 -20.47 16.83
CA ALA A 70 -16.76 -19.85 17.32
C ALA A 70 -15.57 -20.13 16.37
N GLU A 71 -15.42 -21.38 15.90
CA GLU A 71 -14.38 -21.72 14.93
C GLU A 71 -14.59 -20.99 13.60
N GLN A 72 -15.84 -20.87 13.12
CA GLN A 72 -16.16 -20.13 11.90
C GLN A 72 -15.81 -18.64 12.04
N ARG A 73 -16.19 -17.99 13.15
CA ARG A 73 -15.81 -16.60 13.46
C ARG A 73 -14.28 -16.43 13.45
N LEU A 74 -13.53 -17.32 14.09
CA LEU A 74 -12.06 -17.29 14.11
C LEU A 74 -11.45 -17.45 12.70
N ARG A 75 -12.05 -18.26 11.83
CA ARG A 75 -11.61 -18.40 10.42
C ARG A 75 -11.91 -17.14 9.61
N ASP A 76 -13.10 -16.56 9.80
CA ASP A 76 -13.53 -15.33 9.11
C ASP A 76 -12.70 -14.11 9.56
N GLU A 77 -12.36 -14.02 10.85
CA GLU A 77 -11.44 -13.03 11.43
C GLU A 77 -10.02 -13.17 10.87
N ARG A 78 -9.47 -14.39 10.79
CA ARG A 78 -8.16 -14.65 10.16
C ARG A 78 -8.16 -14.23 8.69
N ALA A 79 -9.16 -14.65 7.92
CA ALA A 79 -9.29 -14.26 6.52
C ALA A 79 -9.49 -12.73 6.35
N ALA A 80 -10.13 -12.05 7.30
CA ALA A 80 -10.23 -10.60 7.32
C ALA A 80 -8.89 -9.92 7.66
N ALA A 81 -8.12 -10.46 8.60
CA ALA A 81 -6.78 -9.98 8.94
C ALA A 81 -5.81 -10.16 7.77
N ASP A 82 -5.79 -11.33 7.12
CA ASP A 82 -4.95 -11.61 5.96
C ASP A 82 -5.27 -10.65 4.80
N ARG A 83 -6.56 -10.39 4.54
CA ARG A 83 -6.97 -9.39 3.53
C ARG A 83 -6.49 -7.97 3.88
N ARG A 84 -6.54 -7.56 5.15
CA ARG A 84 -6.00 -6.25 5.58
C ARG A 84 -4.49 -6.17 5.37
N LEU A 85 -3.75 -7.20 5.81
CA LEU A 85 -2.30 -7.27 5.64
C LEU A 85 -1.86 -7.25 4.17
N LEU A 86 -2.63 -7.87 3.26
CA LEU A 86 -2.37 -7.81 1.82
C LEU A 86 -2.57 -6.39 1.25
N VAL A 87 -3.63 -5.70 1.67
CA VAL A 87 -3.87 -4.29 1.26
C VAL A 87 -2.80 -3.37 1.84
N GLU A 88 -2.47 -3.50 3.13
CA GLU A 88 -1.43 -2.71 3.79
C GLU A 88 -0.05 -2.89 3.13
N ARG A 89 0.32 -4.13 2.73
CA ARG A 89 1.55 -4.38 1.97
C ARG A 89 1.51 -3.71 0.60
N ALA A 90 0.42 -3.87 -0.16
CA ALA A 90 0.27 -3.22 -1.46
C ALA A 90 0.24 -1.68 -1.37
N ASP A 91 -0.18 -1.11 -0.24
CA ASP A 91 -0.10 0.33 0.05
C ASP A 91 1.33 0.77 0.38
N LEU A 92 2.06 -0.02 1.18
CA LEU A 92 3.47 0.24 1.52
C LEU A 92 4.37 0.15 0.28
N ASP A 93 4.22 -0.89 -0.53
CA ASP A 93 4.98 -1.07 -1.78
C ASP A 93 4.76 0.12 -2.73
N ARG A 94 3.50 0.58 -2.87
CA ARG A 94 3.15 1.76 -3.69
C ARG A 94 3.76 3.06 -3.15
N ARG A 95 3.78 3.26 -1.83
CA ARG A 95 4.45 4.42 -1.22
C ARG A 95 5.95 4.37 -1.44
N GLN A 96 6.58 3.22 -1.18
CA GLN A 96 8.01 3.04 -1.38
C GLN A 96 8.43 3.31 -2.84
N VAL A 97 7.66 2.85 -3.83
CA VAL A 97 7.92 3.19 -5.24
C VAL A 97 7.84 4.70 -5.46
N ARG A 98 6.78 5.38 -5.00
CA ARG A 98 6.65 6.85 -5.12
C ARG A 98 7.79 7.61 -4.43
N ASP A 99 8.20 7.17 -3.24
CA ASP A 99 9.29 7.80 -2.48
C ASP A 99 10.62 7.66 -3.23
N TRP A 100 10.91 6.49 -3.82
CA TRP A 100 12.10 6.26 -4.64
C TRP A 100 12.09 7.08 -5.93
N GLN A 101 10.94 7.17 -6.61
CA GLN A 101 10.77 8.03 -7.79
C GLN A 101 10.98 9.51 -7.44
N SER A 102 10.47 9.95 -6.30
CA SER A 102 10.58 11.33 -5.82
C SER A 102 12.03 11.68 -5.46
N ALA A 103 12.73 10.78 -4.75
CA ALA A 103 14.15 10.92 -4.46
C ALA A 103 14.98 10.98 -5.75
N ALA A 104 14.72 10.08 -6.71
CA ALA A 104 15.40 10.11 -8.02
C ALA A 104 15.12 11.41 -8.79
N ALA A 105 13.89 11.92 -8.77
CA ALA A 105 13.55 13.18 -9.42
C ALA A 105 14.29 14.38 -8.78
N LEU A 106 14.35 14.46 -7.45
CA LEU A 106 15.12 15.49 -6.72
C LEU A 106 16.62 15.43 -7.08
N ASP A 107 17.21 14.24 -7.09
CA ASP A 107 18.61 13.99 -7.47
C ASP A 107 18.94 14.46 -8.90
N LEU A 108 17.95 14.45 -9.79
CA LEU A 108 18.06 14.94 -11.16
C LEU A 108 17.81 16.45 -11.29
N LEU A 109 16.90 17.01 -10.48
CA LEU A 109 16.65 18.44 -10.37
C LEU A 109 17.91 19.17 -9.88
N ASP A 110 18.60 18.65 -8.87
CA ASP A 110 19.86 19.20 -8.36
C ASP A 110 20.95 19.23 -9.45
N ARG A 111 21.03 18.20 -10.30
CA ARG A 111 21.98 18.17 -11.44
C ARG A 111 21.65 19.19 -12.53
N ILE A 112 20.37 19.54 -12.69
CA ILE A 112 19.93 20.59 -13.61
C ILE A 112 20.28 21.97 -13.02
N ALA A 113 20.08 22.16 -11.71
CA ALA A 113 20.46 23.38 -11.00
C ALA A 113 21.99 23.61 -10.99
N ASP A 114 22.77 22.55 -10.74
CA ASP A 114 24.25 22.55 -10.85
C ASP A 114 24.73 23.03 -12.23
N LEU A 115 23.98 22.74 -13.30
CA LEU A 115 24.33 23.15 -14.66
C LEU A 115 23.92 24.59 -14.99
N GLN A 116 22.98 25.17 -14.23
CA GLN A 116 22.41 26.50 -14.47
C GLN A 116 23.43 27.65 -14.66
N PRO A 117 24.46 27.81 -13.80
CA PRO A 117 25.46 28.86 -14.00
C PRO A 117 26.37 28.63 -15.23
N HIS A 118 26.33 27.44 -15.82
CA HIS A 118 27.19 27.04 -16.93
C HIS A 118 26.52 27.08 -18.32
N TYR A 119 25.19 27.25 -18.43
CA TYR A 119 24.49 27.25 -19.74
C TYR A 119 25.12 28.21 -20.75
N VAL A 120 25.48 29.40 -20.29
CA VAL A 120 26.15 30.47 -21.04
C VAL A 120 27.49 30.00 -21.63
N ARG A 121 28.23 29.14 -20.91
CA ARG A 121 29.57 28.63 -21.26
C ARG A 121 29.63 27.19 -21.79
N LEU A 122 28.49 26.58 -22.14
CA LEU A 122 28.47 25.25 -22.79
C LEU A 122 29.23 25.20 -24.10
N THR A 123 29.41 26.35 -24.75
CA THR A 123 29.82 26.45 -26.15
C THR A 123 31.27 26.91 -26.36
N GLU A 124 31.94 27.43 -25.32
CA GLU A 124 33.32 27.99 -25.35
C GLU A 124 33.58 29.19 -26.27
N TYR A 125 32.73 29.45 -27.26
CA TYR A 125 32.90 30.55 -28.22
C TYR A 125 32.55 31.94 -27.65
N GLN A 126 31.84 31.99 -26.52
CA GLN A 126 31.77 33.22 -25.74
C GLN A 126 33.10 33.47 -25.03
N GLY A 127 33.72 34.61 -25.31
CA GLY A 127 34.99 35.02 -24.70
C GLY A 127 34.93 35.01 -23.16
N ALA A 128 36.10 34.89 -22.53
CA ALA A 128 36.25 34.76 -21.09
C ALA A 128 35.84 36.02 -20.31
N ALA A 129 34.52 36.26 -20.19
CA ALA A 129 33.96 37.29 -19.34
C ALA A 129 34.33 37.05 -17.87
N VAL A 130 34.68 38.12 -17.17
CA VAL A 130 35.09 38.10 -15.76
C VAL A 130 33.87 37.76 -14.90
N GLY A 131 34.05 36.92 -13.86
CA GLY A 131 33.00 36.56 -12.90
C GLY A 131 32.22 35.26 -13.17
N PHE A 132 32.51 34.55 -14.26
CA PHE A 132 31.85 33.28 -14.61
C PHE A 132 32.69 32.05 -14.20
N PRO A 133 32.06 30.92 -13.85
CA PRO A 133 32.73 29.74 -13.30
C PRO A 133 33.74 29.06 -14.23
N ALA A 134 34.64 28.27 -13.63
CA ALA A 134 35.80 27.68 -14.29
C ALA A 134 35.41 26.54 -15.26
N PRO A 135 36.18 26.31 -16.35
CA PRO A 135 35.90 25.22 -17.30
C PRO A 135 35.83 23.83 -16.64
N LEU A 136 36.65 23.59 -15.62
CA LEU A 136 36.67 22.33 -14.85
C LEU A 136 35.33 22.09 -14.11
N GLU A 137 34.72 23.14 -13.57
CA GLU A 137 33.46 23.04 -12.83
C GLU A 137 32.30 22.70 -13.77
N ARG A 138 32.27 23.35 -14.95
CA ARG A 138 31.33 23.02 -16.03
C ARG A 138 31.47 21.56 -16.45
N ASP A 139 32.67 21.11 -16.76
CA ASP A 139 32.88 19.75 -17.27
C ASP A 139 32.51 18.70 -16.21
N ALA A 140 32.74 18.99 -14.93
CA ALA A 140 32.26 18.19 -13.82
C ALA A 140 30.71 18.19 -13.70
N ALA A 141 30.04 19.34 -13.89
CA ALA A 141 28.58 19.42 -13.90
C ALA A 141 27.95 18.64 -15.08
N ILE A 142 28.54 18.73 -16.28
CA ILE A 142 28.15 17.93 -17.45
C ILE A 142 28.31 16.43 -17.15
N ALA A 143 29.43 16.01 -16.57
CA ALA A 143 29.65 14.61 -16.18
C ALA A 143 28.63 14.12 -15.12
N ARG A 144 28.28 14.96 -14.13
CA ARG A 144 27.22 14.65 -13.14
C ARG A 144 25.84 14.49 -13.79
N LEU A 145 25.51 15.34 -14.77
CA LEU A 145 24.28 15.25 -15.55
C LEU A 145 24.23 13.97 -16.40
N GLN A 146 25.32 13.64 -17.11
CA GLN A 146 25.43 12.39 -17.88
C GLN A 146 25.26 11.15 -17.01
N HIS A 147 25.89 11.11 -15.83
CA HIS A 147 25.71 10.01 -14.88
C HIS A 147 24.23 9.87 -14.47
N GLY A 148 23.56 11.00 -14.19
CA GLY A 148 22.11 11.08 -13.95
C GLY A 148 21.28 10.40 -15.04
N ALA A 149 21.64 10.62 -16.31
CA ALA A 149 20.92 10.08 -17.47
C ALA A 149 21.08 8.56 -17.65
N HIS A 150 22.17 7.99 -17.12
CA HIS A 150 22.43 6.56 -17.19
C HIS A 150 21.84 5.79 -16.02
N ALA A 151 22.00 6.27 -14.77
CA ALA A 151 21.56 5.56 -13.57
C ALA A 151 20.23 6.10 -13.02
N GLN A 152 20.20 7.34 -12.51
CA GLN A 152 19.07 7.90 -11.78
C GLN A 152 17.81 8.06 -12.65
N ALA A 153 17.95 8.37 -13.95
CA ALA A 153 16.82 8.49 -14.87
C ALA A 153 15.99 7.21 -14.98
N LEU A 154 16.59 6.01 -14.86
CA LEU A 154 15.86 4.74 -14.84
C LEU A 154 15.04 4.55 -13.55
N ALA A 155 15.50 5.10 -12.43
CA ALA A 155 14.82 5.01 -11.14
C ALA A 155 13.55 5.88 -11.05
N LEU A 156 13.32 6.77 -12.03
CA LEU A 156 12.08 7.53 -12.15
C LEU A 156 10.85 6.65 -12.41
N GLY A 157 11.03 5.41 -12.88
CA GLY A 157 9.92 4.49 -13.19
C GLY A 157 8.97 4.95 -14.31
N ASN A 158 9.22 6.12 -14.91
CA ASN A 158 8.42 6.73 -15.96
C ASN A 158 9.28 6.87 -17.23
N PRO A 159 8.87 6.26 -18.37
CA PRO A 159 9.68 6.26 -19.59
C PRO A 159 9.80 7.65 -20.22
N ASN A 160 8.75 8.48 -20.11
CA ASN A 160 8.71 9.83 -20.66
C ASN A 160 9.70 10.73 -19.91
N ALA A 161 9.68 10.68 -18.58
CA ALA A 161 10.64 11.35 -17.70
C ALA A 161 12.09 10.94 -18.02
N THR A 162 12.32 9.63 -18.18
CA THR A 162 13.62 9.05 -18.54
C THR A 162 14.12 9.60 -19.87
N ALA A 163 13.25 9.63 -20.88
CA ALA A 163 13.58 10.11 -22.22
C ALA A 163 13.84 11.62 -22.27
N LEU A 164 13.03 12.42 -21.58
CA LEU A 164 13.22 13.87 -21.44
C LEU A 164 14.59 14.20 -20.82
N TYR A 165 14.93 13.58 -19.68
CA TYR A 165 16.21 13.83 -19.03
C TYR A 165 17.41 13.35 -19.86
N ARG A 166 17.31 12.17 -20.51
CA ARG A 166 18.35 11.68 -21.43
C ARG A 166 18.55 12.60 -22.63
N THR A 167 17.47 13.16 -23.16
CA THR A 167 17.52 14.12 -24.26
C THR A 167 18.21 15.42 -23.82
N LEU A 168 17.93 15.92 -22.62
CA LEU A 168 18.65 17.06 -22.05
C LEU A 168 20.15 16.77 -21.94
N ALA A 169 20.55 15.62 -21.42
CA ALA A 169 21.95 15.24 -21.33
C ALA A 169 22.62 15.14 -22.72
N ALA A 170 21.94 14.57 -23.71
CA ALA A 170 22.43 14.51 -25.09
C ALA A 170 22.59 15.91 -25.73
N LEU A 171 21.67 16.85 -25.46
CA LEU A 171 21.75 18.23 -25.94
C LEU A 171 22.92 18.99 -25.32
N VAL A 172 23.11 18.87 -24.00
CA VAL A 172 24.21 19.51 -23.26
C VAL A 172 25.57 19.03 -23.78
N VAL A 173 25.73 17.72 -23.99
CA VAL A 173 26.96 17.12 -24.53
C VAL A 173 27.15 17.44 -26.02
N GLY A 174 26.05 17.50 -26.79
CA GLY A 174 26.07 17.75 -28.23
C GLY A 174 26.32 19.22 -28.62
N ALA A 175 26.10 20.18 -27.72
CA ALA A 175 26.21 21.61 -27.99
C ALA A 175 27.60 22.03 -28.54
N ARG A 176 28.68 21.62 -27.85
CA ARG A 176 30.07 21.96 -28.25
C ARG A 176 30.48 21.28 -29.58
N PRO A 177 30.28 19.96 -29.79
CA PRO A 177 30.53 19.33 -31.10
C PRO A 177 29.73 19.93 -32.26
N ALA A 178 28.46 20.29 -32.04
CA ALA A 178 27.61 20.90 -33.07
C ALA A 178 28.17 22.25 -33.54
N LEU A 179 28.59 23.10 -32.60
CA LEU A 179 29.19 24.40 -32.91
C LEU A 179 30.59 24.28 -33.51
N ALA A 180 31.41 23.32 -33.07
CA ALA A 180 32.70 23.06 -33.70
C ALA A 180 32.55 22.64 -35.18
N LYS A 181 31.54 21.79 -35.48
CA LYS A 181 31.18 21.41 -36.85
C LYS A 181 30.67 22.60 -37.67
N PHE A 182 29.92 23.53 -37.07
CA PHE A 182 29.47 24.75 -37.73
C PHE A 182 30.63 25.71 -38.01
N ALA A 183 31.52 25.96 -37.04
CA ALA A 183 32.71 26.79 -37.21
C ALA A 183 33.63 26.27 -38.34
N ALA A 184 33.76 24.95 -38.49
CA ALA A 184 34.52 24.32 -39.56
C ALA A 184 33.98 24.59 -40.98
N THR A 185 32.78 25.17 -41.14
CA THR A 185 32.26 25.59 -42.45
C THR A 185 32.85 26.92 -42.96
N GLY A 186 33.76 27.55 -42.21
CA GLY A 186 34.42 28.81 -42.60
C GLY A 186 33.62 30.06 -42.25
N VAL A 187 32.55 29.92 -41.45
CA VAL A 187 31.71 31.03 -40.98
C VAL A 187 32.49 31.91 -40.00
N GLY A 188 32.53 33.21 -40.27
CA GLY A 188 33.24 34.19 -39.43
C GLY A 188 32.59 34.41 -38.06
N ALA A 189 33.38 34.93 -37.11
CA ALA A 189 32.98 35.12 -35.71
C ALA A 189 31.67 35.92 -35.51
N GLN A 190 31.34 36.83 -36.44
CA GLN A 190 30.10 37.60 -36.42
C GLN A 190 28.83 36.75 -36.49
N ALA A 191 28.87 35.59 -37.15
CA ALA A 191 27.75 34.65 -37.20
C ALA A 191 27.92 33.48 -36.23
N LEU A 192 29.15 33.14 -35.82
CA LEU A 192 29.38 32.09 -34.83
C LEU A 192 28.85 32.45 -33.42
N ASN A 193 29.03 33.71 -32.97
CA ASN A 193 28.63 34.12 -31.63
C ASN A 193 27.09 34.11 -31.43
N PRO A 194 26.26 34.75 -32.28
CA PRO A 194 24.80 34.69 -32.13
C PRO A 194 24.26 33.26 -32.22
N THR A 195 24.87 32.43 -33.05
CA THR A 195 24.54 31.01 -33.17
C THR A 195 24.90 30.22 -31.91
N ALA A 196 26.03 30.50 -31.26
CA ALA A 196 26.39 29.91 -29.97
C ALA A 196 25.42 30.35 -28.85
N ASP A 197 25.03 31.62 -28.82
CA ASP A 197 24.06 32.17 -27.87
C ASP A 197 22.69 31.48 -28.01
N MET A 198 22.22 31.27 -29.24
CA MET A 198 20.96 30.57 -29.53
C MET A 198 20.99 29.09 -29.14
N VAL A 199 22.13 28.40 -29.30
CA VAL A 199 22.30 27.03 -28.78
C VAL A 199 22.19 27.01 -27.25
N SER A 200 22.93 27.89 -26.56
CA SER A 200 22.88 27.99 -25.10
C SER A 200 21.47 28.32 -24.59
N LEU A 201 20.75 29.24 -25.27
CA LEU A 201 19.37 29.60 -24.96
C LEU A 201 18.41 28.40 -25.14
N ASN A 202 18.53 27.66 -26.23
CA ASN A 202 17.68 26.49 -26.50
C ASN A 202 17.93 25.35 -25.49
N VAL A 203 19.19 25.10 -25.11
CA VAL A 203 19.52 24.13 -24.05
C VAL A 203 18.98 24.59 -22.70
N ARG A 204 19.13 25.87 -22.34
CA ARG A 204 18.58 26.45 -21.09
C ARG A 204 17.04 26.35 -21.03
N ARG A 205 16.36 26.56 -22.16
CA ARG A 205 14.90 26.40 -22.29
C ARG A 205 14.45 24.94 -22.17
N TYR A 206 15.20 24.00 -22.76
CA TYR A 206 14.89 22.58 -22.63
C TYR A 206 15.18 22.06 -21.20
N ALA A 207 16.24 22.53 -20.55
CA ALA A 207 16.52 22.21 -19.16
C ALA A 207 15.38 22.64 -18.22
N ARG A 208 14.87 23.85 -18.42
CA ARG A 208 13.67 24.34 -17.74
C ARG A 208 12.44 23.46 -17.99
N TYR A 209 12.23 23.04 -19.24
CA TYR A 209 11.14 22.15 -19.62
C TYR A 209 11.19 20.82 -18.87
N VAL A 210 12.36 20.17 -18.84
CA VAL A 210 12.57 18.93 -18.07
C VAL A 210 12.40 19.17 -16.58
N ARG A 211 12.89 20.30 -16.04
CA ARG A 211 12.76 20.65 -14.62
C ARG A 211 11.30 20.74 -14.17
N LEU A 212 10.46 21.48 -14.91
CA LEU A 212 9.04 21.62 -14.60
C LEU A 212 8.30 20.28 -14.72
N TRP A 213 8.63 19.45 -15.70
CA TRP A 213 8.08 18.09 -15.82
C TRP A 213 8.55 17.12 -14.71
N LEU A 214 9.76 17.29 -14.17
CA LEU A 214 10.21 16.54 -12.99
C LEU A 214 9.50 17.00 -11.70
N CYS A 215 9.20 18.29 -11.55
CA CYS A 215 8.33 18.77 -10.47
C CYS A 215 6.92 18.17 -10.59
N HIS A 216 6.34 18.20 -11.79
CA HIS A 216 5.03 17.60 -12.07
C HIS A 216 5.01 16.08 -11.77
N LEU A 217 6.09 15.35 -12.06
CA LEU A 217 6.23 13.94 -11.70
C LEU A 217 6.21 13.72 -10.16
N ILE A 218 6.82 14.61 -9.38
CA ILE A 218 6.80 14.54 -7.91
C ILE A 218 5.38 14.82 -7.38
N GLU A 219 4.71 15.82 -7.93
CA GLU A 219 3.39 16.29 -7.47
C GLU A 219 2.25 15.33 -7.86
N HIS A 220 2.26 14.84 -9.10
CA HIS A 220 1.15 14.04 -9.67
C HIS A 220 1.49 12.54 -9.76
N GLY A 221 2.77 12.16 -9.80
CA GLY A 221 3.23 10.77 -9.92
C GLY A 221 3.33 10.25 -11.36
N GLU A 222 3.00 11.06 -12.36
CA GLU A 222 3.10 10.70 -13.78
C GLU A 222 3.55 11.89 -14.64
N ILE A 223 3.92 11.59 -15.89
CA ILE A 223 4.16 12.57 -16.94
C ILE A 223 3.39 12.08 -18.18
N PRO A 224 2.48 12.89 -18.75
CA PRO A 224 1.66 12.48 -19.89
C PRO A 224 2.53 12.26 -21.13
N ASP A 225 2.12 11.37 -22.03
CA ASP A 225 2.82 11.10 -23.29
C ASP A 225 3.00 12.34 -24.16
N SER A 226 2.09 13.32 -24.01
CA SER A 226 2.14 14.59 -24.73
C SER A 226 3.27 15.54 -24.25
N ALA A 227 3.95 15.21 -23.14
CA ALA A 227 5.19 15.84 -22.71
C ALA A 227 6.41 15.41 -23.56
N LEU A 228 6.33 14.32 -24.34
CA LEU A 228 7.33 13.99 -25.37
C LEU A 228 7.13 14.89 -26.60
N GLY A 229 7.25 16.20 -26.40
CA GLY A 229 7.32 17.18 -27.48
C GLY A 229 8.68 17.16 -28.19
N ASP A 230 8.74 17.81 -29.36
CA ASP A 230 9.98 17.94 -30.14
C ASP A 230 11.09 18.62 -29.33
N ALA A 231 12.25 17.98 -29.22
CA ALA A 231 13.44 18.56 -28.62
C ALA A 231 14.14 19.55 -29.58
N PRO A 232 14.89 20.55 -29.08
CA PRO A 232 15.61 21.49 -29.93
C PRO A 232 16.67 20.76 -30.78
N LEU A 233 16.56 20.88 -32.10
CA LEU A 233 17.50 20.25 -33.04
C LEU A 233 18.82 21.02 -33.09
N LEU A 234 19.90 20.41 -32.62
CA LEU A 234 21.27 20.91 -32.77
C LEU A 234 21.91 20.57 -34.13
N THR A 235 21.15 19.98 -35.06
CA THR A 235 21.65 19.49 -36.35
C THR A 235 21.79 20.59 -37.41
N ASN A 236 20.99 21.66 -37.35
CA ASN A 236 21.12 22.84 -38.20
C ASN A 236 21.34 24.10 -37.35
N VAL A 237 22.55 24.20 -36.80
CA VAL A 237 22.99 25.32 -35.95
C VAL A 237 22.92 26.68 -36.70
N ALA A 238 23.06 26.67 -38.03
CA ALA A 238 22.93 27.87 -38.86
C ALA A 238 21.51 28.46 -38.84
N SER A 239 20.49 27.62 -38.64
CA SER A 239 19.09 28.03 -38.50
C SER A 239 18.62 27.91 -37.05
N ALA A 240 19.44 28.32 -36.08
CA ALA A 240 19.13 28.24 -34.66
C ALA A 240 17.98 29.19 -34.26
N VAL A 241 16.76 28.81 -34.63
CA VAL A 241 15.51 29.44 -34.21
C VAL A 241 15.29 29.16 -32.72
N MET A 242 14.66 30.12 -32.03
CA MET A 242 14.29 29.99 -30.63
C MET A 242 13.28 28.84 -30.44
N TRP A 243 13.70 27.79 -29.76
CA TRP A 243 12.86 26.65 -29.45
C TRP A 243 11.82 27.00 -28.37
N ASN A 244 10.62 26.47 -28.52
CA ASN A 244 9.57 26.45 -27.52
C ASN A 244 8.93 25.06 -27.54
N PRO A 245 8.47 24.53 -26.39
CA PRO A 245 7.70 23.30 -26.38
C PRO A 245 6.33 23.50 -27.05
N ALA A 246 5.90 22.51 -27.83
CA ALA A 246 4.55 22.50 -28.40
C ALA A 246 3.45 22.41 -27.31
N GLN A 247 3.76 21.73 -26.21
CA GLN A 247 2.93 21.67 -25.01
C GLN A 247 3.75 22.13 -23.80
N PRO A 248 3.61 23.39 -23.37
CA PRO A 248 4.29 23.89 -22.18
C PRO A 248 3.70 23.26 -20.89
N PRO A 249 4.53 22.86 -19.90
CA PRO A 249 4.05 22.42 -18.60
C PRO A 249 3.44 23.58 -17.80
N GLU A 250 2.76 23.26 -16.72
CA GLU A 250 2.33 24.25 -15.73
C GLU A 250 3.53 25.04 -15.19
N GLY A 251 3.34 26.34 -14.94
CA GLY A 251 4.41 27.26 -14.55
C GLY A 251 5.32 27.75 -15.68
N TRP A 252 5.11 27.34 -16.94
CA TRP A 252 5.98 27.71 -18.07
C TRP A 252 5.98 29.21 -18.46
N TRP A 253 5.11 30.06 -17.93
CA TRP A 253 5.21 31.51 -18.17
C TRP A 253 5.72 32.27 -16.93
N GLU A 254 5.47 31.71 -15.76
CA GLU A 254 5.74 32.25 -14.43
C GLU A 254 7.20 32.02 -14.03
N ASP A 255 7.73 30.83 -14.33
CA ASP A 255 9.10 30.42 -14.03
C ASP A 255 10.12 31.11 -14.95
N THR A 256 10.23 32.43 -14.91
CA THR A 256 10.90 33.30 -15.91
C THR A 256 12.41 33.07 -16.11
N ASN A 257 12.96 31.98 -15.58
CA ASN A 257 14.33 31.54 -15.73
C ASN A 257 15.26 32.54 -15.03
N THR A 258 15.28 32.43 -13.70
CA THR A 258 16.08 33.23 -12.81
C THR A 258 17.55 33.24 -13.27
N ASP A 259 18.09 34.46 -13.29
CA ASP A 259 19.34 34.82 -13.96
C ASP A 259 20.52 33.96 -13.43
N PRO A 260 21.48 33.50 -14.25
CA PRO A 260 22.74 32.98 -13.74
C PRO A 260 23.47 33.93 -12.77
N GLY A 261 23.18 35.24 -12.83
CA GLY A 261 23.62 36.26 -11.86
C GLY A 261 22.66 36.54 -10.70
N ASP A 262 21.60 35.76 -10.51
CA ASP A 262 20.61 35.95 -9.44
C ASP A 262 21.21 35.58 -8.06
N PRO A 263 21.17 36.48 -7.06
CA PRO A 263 21.73 36.24 -5.73
C PRO A 263 21.31 34.94 -5.03
N GLN A 264 20.14 34.39 -5.38
CA GLN A 264 19.67 33.12 -4.79
C GLN A 264 20.47 31.89 -5.23
N PHE A 265 21.26 31.97 -6.31
CA PHE A 265 22.14 30.90 -6.78
C PHE A 265 23.64 31.20 -6.59
N SER A 266 24.02 32.48 -6.46
CA SER A 266 25.37 32.86 -6.04
C SER A 266 25.53 32.65 -4.53
N LEU A 267 25.49 31.40 -4.10
CA LEU A 267 25.47 31.05 -2.70
C LEU A 267 26.85 31.22 -2.04
N ASP A 268 26.88 32.16 -1.09
CA ASP A 268 27.53 31.98 0.22
C ASP A 268 26.99 30.69 0.88
N ARG A 269 27.39 29.51 0.37
CA ARG A 269 27.18 28.20 1.00
C ARG A 269 28.29 28.00 2.03
N ARG A 270 28.00 28.39 3.27
CA ARG A 270 28.77 27.98 4.47
C ARG A 270 28.28 26.65 5.02
#